data_AF-A0A4Q0J079-F1
#
_entry.id   AF-A0A4Q0J079-F1
#
_cell.length_a   1.000
_cell.length_b   1.000
_cell.length_c   1.000
_cell.angle_alpha   90.00
_cell.angle_beta   90.00
_cell.angle_gamma   90.00
#
_symmetry.space_group_name_H-M   'P 1'
#
loop_
_entity.id
_entity.type
_entity.pdbx_description
1 polymer ?
#
loop_
_entity_poly.entity_id
_entity_poly.type
_entity_poly.pdbx_seq_one_letter_code
_entity_poly.pdbx_strand_id
1 'polypeptide(L)' 'MVTEQPNVQPNSRYTVTETCKLLGIHRNSLLKYTKSGRIKSGVRKSTAKKFYLGSEIISFWNKQI' A
#
# COMPACT_ATOMS: atom_id res chain seq x y z
N MET A 1 -8.02 -6.27 7.94
CA MET A 1 -6.55 -6.08 7.88
C MET A 1 -5.90 -7.34 8.42
N VAL A 2 -4.65 -7.59 8.02
CA VAL A 2 -3.87 -8.71 8.53
C VAL A 2 -3.37 -8.42 9.95
N THR A 3 -3.32 -9.45 10.78
CA THR A 3 -2.84 -9.42 12.17
C THR A 3 -1.32 -9.40 12.27
N GLU A 4 -0.64 -9.97 11.28
CA GLU A 4 0.82 -10.01 11.20
C GLU A 4 1.34 -8.89 10.30
N GLN A 5 2.56 -8.43 10.59
CA GLN A 5 3.21 -7.43 9.76
C GLN A 5 3.40 -7.96 8.32
N PRO A 6 3.02 -7.19 7.28
CA PRO A 6 3.19 -7.62 5.90
C PRO A 6 4.66 -7.89 5.55
N ASN A 7 4.95 -9.08 5.02
CA ASN A 7 6.29 -9.43 4.52
C ASN A 7 6.55 -8.77 3.16
N VAL A 8 7.17 -7.59 3.18
CA VAL A 8 7.50 -6.79 1.98
C VAL A 8 8.92 -6.25 2.04
N GLN A 9 9.56 -6.12 0.88
CA GLN A 9 10.85 -5.45 0.78
C GLN A 9 10.64 -3.92 0.76
N PRO A 10 11.29 -3.14 1.65
CA PRO A 10 11.00 -1.71 1.82
C PRO A 10 11.12 -0.86 0.54
N ASN A 11 12.06 -1.20 -0.34
CA ASN A 11 12.35 -0.45 -1.56
C ASN A 11 11.62 -0.97 -2.80
N SER A 12 10.90 -2.09 -2.67
CA SER A 12 10.16 -2.71 -3.77
C SER A 12 8.82 -2.01 -4.01
N ARG A 13 8.36 -2.05 -5.25
CA ARG A 13 7.12 -1.41 -5.70
C ARG A 13 6.01 -2.44 -5.88
N TYR A 14 4.90 -2.21 -5.20
CA TYR A 14 3.73 -3.07 -5.22
C TYR A 14 2.58 -2.38 -5.94
N THR A 15 1.82 -3.14 -6.72
CA THR A 15 0.59 -2.70 -7.35
C THR A 15 -0.53 -2.53 -6.33
N VAL A 16 -1.62 -1.91 -6.74
CA VAL A 16 -2.85 -1.79 -5.93
C VAL A 16 -3.31 -3.18 -5.46
N THR A 17 -3.33 -4.16 -6.36
CA THR A 17 -3.82 -5.52 -6.05
C THR A 17 -2.93 -6.23 -5.04
N GLU A 18 -1.61 -6.17 -5.21
CA GLU A 18 -0.66 -6.77 -4.27
C GLU A 18 -0.76 -6.09 -2.90
N THR A 19 -0.83 -4.76 -2.87
CA THR A 19 -0.97 -3.98 -1.63
C THR A 19 -2.24 -4.36 -0.87
N CYS A 20 -3.37 -4.52 -1.56
CA CYS A 20 -4.63 -4.99 -0.97
C CYS A 20 -4.50 -6.38 -0.37
N LYS A 21 -3.84 -7.31 -1.07
CA LYS A 21 -3.60 -8.68 -0.57
C LYS A 21 -2.72 -8.66 0.68
N LEU A 22 -1.62 -7.92 0.64
CA LEU A 22 -0.65 -7.79 1.75
C LEU A 22 -1.28 -7.19 3.01
N LEU A 23 -2.13 -6.18 2.86
CA LEU A 23 -2.80 -5.52 3.99
C LEU A 23 -4.10 -6.22 4.41
N GLY A 24 -4.61 -7.17 3.61
CA GLY A 24 -5.91 -7.79 3.84
C GLY A 24 -7.05 -6.76 3.83
N ILE A 25 -7.07 -5.88 2.82
CA ILE A 25 -8.09 -4.83 2.65
C ILE A 25 -8.66 -4.83 1.24
N HIS A 26 -9.88 -4.30 1.10
CA HIS A 26 -10.49 -4.09 -0.20
C HIS A 26 -9.93 -2.85 -0.92
N ARG A 27 -9.92 -2.87 -2.26
CA ARG A 27 -9.42 -1.78 -3.11
C ARG A 27 -10.05 -0.42 -2.83
N ASN A 28 -11.33 -0.40 -2.44
CA ASN A 28 -12.02 0.85 -2.13
C ASN A 28 -11.52 1.46 -0.82
N SER A 29 -11.16 0.63 0.17
CA SER A 29 -10.54 1.10 1.41
C SER A 29 -9.16 1.68 1.12
N LEU A 30 -8.33 0.96 0.35
CA LEU A 30 -7.03 1.47 -0.09
C LEU A 30 -7.18 2.81 -0.83
N LEU A 31 -8.15 2.94 -1.74
CA LEU A 31 -8.43 4.20 -2.43
C LEU A 31 -8.79 5.33 -1.45
N LYS A 32 -9.65 5.06 -0.45
CA LYS A 32 -10.00 6.05 0.58
C LYS A 32 -8.76 6.48 1.37
N TYR A 33 -7.91 5.55 1.78
CA TYR A 33 -6.69 5.85 2.54
C TYR A 33 -5.67 6.64 1.72
N THR A 34 -5.51 6.31 0.44
CA THR A 34 -4.64 7.07 -0.46
C THR A 34 -5.17 8.48 -0.69
N LYS A 35 -6.49 8.64 -0.87
CA LYS A 35 -7.13 9.97 -0.97
C LYS A 35 -7.01 10.78 0.32
N SER A 36 -7.09 10.14 1.48
CA SER A 36 -6.92 10.80 2.78
C SER A 36 -5.46 11.00 3.18
N GLY A 37 -4.49 10.70 2.31
CA GLY A 37 -3.06 10.87 2.59
C GLY A 37 -2.48 9.93 3.65
N ARG A 38 -3.20 8.88 4.05
CA ARG A 38 -2.75 7.93 5.09
C ARG A 38 -1.65 6.98 4.59
N ILE A 39 -1.64 6.69 3.30
CA ILE A 39 -0.60 5.93 2.62
C ILE A 39 -0.22 6.66 1.33
N LYS A 40 1.07 6.87 1.10
CA LYS A 40 1.52 7.53 -0.13
C LYS A 40 1.61 6.54 -1.27
N SER A 41 1.21 6.99 -2.46
CA SER A 41 1.34 6.24 -3.71
C SER A 41 2.15 7.03 -4.72
N GLY A 42 3.03 6.35 -5.45
CA GLY A 42 3.65 6.89 -6.66
C GLY A 42 2.88 6.50 -7.92
N VAL A 43 3.21 7.14 -9.04
CA VAL A 43 2.68 6.81 -10.37
C VAL A 43 3.85 6.40 -11.28
N ARG A 44 3.73 5.25 -11.95
CA ARG A 44 4.75 4.81 -12.91
C ARG A 44 4.69 5.69 -14.15
N LYS A 45 5.81 6.33 -14.51
CA LYS A 45 5.88 7.20 -15.70
C LYS A 45 5.50 6.49 -16.99
N SER A 46 5.85 5.21 -17.14
CA SER A 46 5.61 4.44 -18.38
C SER A 46 4.18 3.98 -18.59
N THR A 47 3.41 3.74 -17.52
CA THR A 47 2.07 3.13 -17.61
C THR A 47 0.98 3.95 -16.94
N ALA A 48 1.33 5.07 -16.30
CA ALA A 48 0.47 5.86 -15.43
C ALA A 48 -0.22 5.07 -14.30
N LYS A 49 0.21 3.83 -14.02
CA LYS A 49 -0.35 2.99 -12.96
C LYS A 49 0.21 3.37 -11.60
N LYS A 50 -0.66 3.34 -10.58
CA LYS A 50 -0.26 3.56 -9.19
C LYS A 50 0.60 2.41 -8.67
N PHE A 51 1.58 2.76 -7.85
CA PHE A 51 2.36 1.81 -7.07
C PHE A 51 2.55 2.33 -5.64
N TYR A 52 2.81 1.40 -4.73
CA TYR A 52 3.09 1.65 -3.32
C TYR A 52 4.47 1.07 -3.00
N LEU A 53 5.28 1.80 -2.24
CA LEU A 53 6.56 1.27 -1.75
C LEU A 53 6.32 0.34 -0.57
N GLY A 54 7.12 -0.71 -0.43
CA GLY A 54 7.03 -1.61 0.73
C GLY A 54 7.17 -0.86 2.06
N SER A 55 8.05 0.14 2.11
CA SER A 55 8.22 1.03 3.27
C SER A 55 6.94 1.79 3.65
N GLU A 56 6.19 2.28 2.66
CA GLU A 56 4.90 2.94 2.88
C GLU A 56 3.83 1.95 3.36
N ILE A 57 3.83 0.72 2.84
CA ILE A 57 2.90 -0.35 3.28
C ILE A 57 3.15 -0.69 4.76
N ILE A 58 4.42 -0.86 5.15
CA ILE A 58 4.81 -1.13 6.55
C ILE A 58 4.46 0.07 7.44
N SER A 59 4.82 1.29 7.01
CA SER A 59 4.51 2.51 7.77
C SER A 59 3.01 2.70 7.99
N PHE A 60 2.20 2.41 6.97
CA PHE A 60 0.75 2.46 7.07
C PHE A 60 0.21 1.42 8.06
N TRP A 61 0.70 0.17 8.01
CA TRP A 61 0.26 -0.89 8.93
C TRP A 61 0.62 -0.54 10.39
N ASN A 62 1.85 -0.08 10.63
CA ASN A 62 2.31 0.31 11.98
C ASN A 62 1.49 1.47 12.60
N LYS A 63 0.97 2.39 11.79
CA LYS A 63 0.18 3.55 12.27
C LYS A 63 -1.28 3.21 12.61
N GLN A 64 -1.73 1.99 12.33
CA GLN A 64 -3.09 1.55 12.63
C GLN A 64 -3.22 0.80 13.95
N ILE A 65 -2.10 0.38 14.52
CA ILE A 65 -1.99 -0.13 15.88
C ILE A 65 -1.86 1.07 16.81
#